data_AF-A0A0C1GJV5-F1
#
_entry.id   AF-A0A0C1GJV5-F1
#
_cell.length_a   1.000
_cell.length_b   1.000
_cell.length_c   1.000
_cell.angle_alpha   90.00
_cell.angle_beta   90.00
_cell.angle_gamma   90.00
#
_symmetry.space_group_name_H-M   'P 1'
#
loop_
_entity.id
_entity.type
_entity.pdbx_description
1 polymer ?
#
loop_
_entity_poly.entity_id
_entity_poly.type
_entity_poly.pdbx_seq_one_letter_code
_entity_poly.pdbx_strand_id
1 'polypeptide(L)'
;MAEWLLRRKLCRPALALFFSLFFIMSVAAAYEIIEWQYAVIDGGEAGLEVLGSQGDIWDAQKDMLADTLGALTSLVVFILTRPDKRLKTG
;
A
#
# COMPACT_ATOMS: atom_id res chain seq x y z
N MET A 1 5.76 -8.43 2.39
CA MET A 1 4.81 -9.21 3.22
C MET A 1 4.59 -10.63 2.69
N ALA A 2 4.17 -10.81 1.43
CA ALA A 2 3.88 -12.13 0.84
C ALA A 2 5.03 -13.13 0.97
N GLU A 3 6.25 -12.69 0.71
CA GLU A 3 7.45 -13.52 0.86
C GLU A 3 7.64 -14.04 2.29
N TRP A 4 7.51 -13.15 3.27
CA TRP A 4 7.68 -13.49 4.68
C TRP A 4 6.64 -14.51 5.14
N LEU A 5 5.36 -14.29 4.79
CA LEU A 5 4.26 -15.21 5.12
C LEU A 5 4.49 -16.62 4.54
N LEU A 6 4.97 -16.70 3.29
CA LEU A 6 5.19 -17.97 2.60
C LEU A 6 6.45 -18.69 3.07
N ARG A 7 7.54 -17.97 3.33
CA ARG A 7 8.77 -18.56 3.90
C ARG A 7 8.54 -19.15 5.28
N ARG A 8 7.72 -18.49 6.10
CA ARG A 8 7.34 -18.96 7.45
C ARG A 8 6.24 -20.02 7.44
N LYS A 9 5.69 -20.39 6.28
CA LYS A 9 4.58 -21.34 6.11
C LYS A 9 3.34 -20.97 6.95
N LEU A 10 3.09 -19.67 7.15
CA LEU A 10 1.98 -19.19 7.99
C LEU A 10 0.63 -19.31 7.28
N CYS A 11 0.60 -19.26 5.95
CA CYS A 11 -0.62 -19.35 5.18
C CYS A 11 -0.39 -19.85 3.74
N ARG A 12 -1.49 -20.07 3.02
CA ARG A 12 -1.49 -20.47 1.61
C ARG A 12 -1.12 -19.28 0.71
N PRO A 13 -0.53 -19.53 -0.49
CA PRO A 13 -0.15 -18.48 -1.44
C PRO A 13 -1.23 -17.44 -1.74
N ALA A 14 -2.47 -17.88 -2.01
CA ALA A 14 -3.56 -16.94 -2.28
C ALA A 14 -3.79 -15.96 -1.13
N LEU A 15 -3.88 -16.47 0.11
CA LEU A 15 -4.09 -15.63 1.29
C LEU A 15 -2.91 -14.69 1.52
N ALA A 16 -1.67 -15.16 1.33
CA ALA A 16 -0.48 -14.30 1.46
C ALA A 16 -0.48 -13.13 0.46
N LEU A 17 -0.92 -13.36 -0.77
CA LEU A 17 -1.00 -12.35 -1.82
C LEU A 17 -2.11 -11.33 -1.51
N PHE A 18 -3.33 -11.79 -1.23
CA PHE A 18 -4.45 -10.90 -0.87
C PHE A 18 -4.16 -10.09 0.39
N PHE A 19 -3.61 -10.73 1.43
CA PHE A 19 -3.23 -10.03 2.64
C PHE A 19 -2.19 -8.94 2.36
N SER A 20 -1.19 -9.22 1.52
CA SER A 20 -0.17 -8.23 1.18
C SER A 20 -0.74 -7.06 0.38
N LEU A 21 -1.67 -7.33 -0.54
CA LEU A 21 -2.35 -6.30 -1.30
C LEU A 21 -3.18 -5.40 -0.38
N PHE A 22 -4.06 -5.99 0.42
CA PHE A 22 -4.91 -5.24 1.35
C PHE A 22 -4.11 -4.51 2.42
N PHE A 23 -2.98 -5.06 2.87
CA PHE A 23 -2.10 -4.37 3.80
C PHE A 23 -1.59 -3.04 3.22
N ILE A 24 -1.11 -3.03 1.97
CA ILE A 24 -0.66 -1.79 1.32
C ILE A 24 -1.84 -0.82 1.14
N MET A 25 -2.98 -1.31 0.62
CA MET A 25 -4.16 -0.47 0.45
C MET A 25 -4.64 0.16 1.76
N SER A 26 -4.62 -0.60 2.87
CA SER A 26 -5.00 -0.09 4.19
C SER A 26 -4.01 0.94 4.72
N VAL A 27 -2.71 0.77 4.47
CA VAL A 27 -1.70 1.77 4.87
C VAL A 27 -1.87 3.05 4.07
N ALA A 28 -2.07 2.95 2.74
CA ALA A 28 -2.34 4.10 1.88
C ALA A 28 -3.60 4.86 2.36
N ALA A 29 -4.72 4.15 2.55
CA ALA A 29 -5.95 4.77 3.05
C ALA A 29 -5.78 5.37 4.46
N ALA A 30 -5.01 4.73 5.34
CA ALA A 30 -4.75 5.27 6.67
C ALA A 30 -3.92 6.57 6.62
N TYR A 31 -2.95 6.65 5.71
CA TYR A 31 -2.15 7.86 5.49
C TYR A 31 -3.04 9.02 5.05
N GLU A 32 -3.90 8.81 4.04
CA GLU A 32 -4.86 9.82 3.56
C GLU A 32 -5.83 10.28 4.65
N ILE A 33 -6.30 9.36 5.51
CA ILE A 33 -7.17 9.71 6.62
C ILE A 33 -6.44 10.61 7.63
N ILE A 34 -5.16 10.36 7.89
CA ILE A 34 -4.36 11.19 8.80
C ILE A 34 -4.16 12.58 8.22
N GLU A 35 -3.86 12.70 6.92
CA GLU A 35 -3.76 13.99 6.24
C GLU A 35 -5.08 14.75 6.26
N TRP A 36 -6.20 14.07 6.00
CA TRP A 36 -7.52 14.66 6.13
C TRP A 36 -7.82 15.17 7.55
N GLN A 37 -7.47 14.40 8.59
CA GLN A 37 -7.65 14.83 9.98
C GLN A 37 -6.79 16.05 10.31
N TYR A 38 -5.54 16.09 9.85
CA TYR A 38 -4.67 17.25 10.03
C TYR A 38 -5.26 18.51 9.38
N ALA A 39 -5.77 18.39 8.16
CA ALA A 39 -6.41 19.49 7.46
C ALA A 39 -7.68 20.02 8.16
N VAL A 40 -8.51 19.12 8.71
CA VAL A 40 -9.71 19.52 9.46
C VAL A 40 -9.33 20.26 10.75
N ILE A 41 -8.23 19.88 11.41
CA ILE A 41 -7.78 20.50 12.66
C ILE A 41 -7.14 21.88 12.41
N ASP A 42 -6.34 22.02 11.35
CA ASP A 42 -5.61 23.27 11.06
C ASP A 42 -6.54 24.40 10.57
N GLY A 43 -7.60 24.06 9.82
CA GLY A 43 -8.81 24.89 9.69
C GLY A 43 -8.68 26.31 9.08
N GLY A 44 -7.51 26.74 8.60
CA GLY A 44 -7.27 28.05 7.99
C GLY A 44 -7.21 28.04 6.45
N GLU A 45 -7.12 29.21 5.79
CA GLU A 45 -6.95 29.33 4.32
C GLU A 45 -5.72 28.57 3.79
N ALA A 46 -4.73 28.29 4.63
CA ALA A 46 -3.57 27.45 4.32
C ALA A 46 -3.91 25.95 4.26
N GLY A 47 -5.00 25.48 4.87
CA GLY A 47 -5.39 24.07 4.88
C GLY A 47 -5.73 23.51 3.50
N LEU A 48 -6.11 24.34 2.54
CA LEU A 48 -6.36 23.93 1.15
C LEU A 48 -5.06 23.76 0.32
N GLU A 49 -4.02 24.56 0.61
CA GLU A 49 -2.69 24.44 -0.02
C GLU A 49 -1.78 23.45 0.72
N VAL A 50 -2.06 23.16 2.00
CA VAL A 50 -1.25 22.31 2.90
C VAL A 50 -1.95 20.96 3.16
N LEU A 51 -2.88 20.54 2.30
CA LEU A 51 -3.58 19.25 2.45
C LEU A 51 -2.79 18.06 1.89
N GLY A 52 -1.51 18.21 1.54
CA GLY A 52 -0.79 17.23 0.70
C GLY A 52 -1.23 17.27 -0.77
N SER A 53 -2.46 17.72 -1.03
CA SER A 53 -3.13 17.71 -2.34
C SER A 53 -2.43 18.41 -3.50
N GLN A 54 -1.40 19.23 -3.25
CA GLN A 54 -0.72 20.04 -4.27
C GLN A 54 -1.69 20.89 -5.15
N GLY A 55 -2.89 21.18 -4.64
CA GLY A 55 -3.96 21.87 -5.38
C GLY A 55 -4.87 20.93 -6.20
N ASP A 56 -4.78 19.62 -6.02
CA ASP A 56 -5.58 18.59 -6.68
C ASP A 56 -6.54 17.89 -5.72
N ILE A 57 -7.84 18.12 -5.91
CA ILE A 57 -8.90 17.49 -5.10
C ILE A 57 -8.95 15.96 -5.21
N TRP A 58 -8.30 15.38 -6.23
CA TRP A 58 -8.23 13.93 -6.46
C TRP A 58 -6.92 13.29 -6.00
N ASP A 59 -6.05 14.03 -5.33
CA ASP A 59 -4.71 13.57 -4.92
C ASP A 59 -4.76 12.27 -4.11
N ALA A 60 -5.54 12.25 -3.02
CA ALA A 60 -5.75 11.07 -2.19
C ALA A 60 -6.17 9.82 -2.99
N GLN A 61 -7.08 9.97 -3.95
CA GLN A 61 -7.52 8.86 -4.79
C GLN A 61 -6.42 8.42 -5.78
N LYS A 62 -5.64 9.35 -6.32
CA LYS A 62 -4.54 9.05 -7.24
C LYS A 62 -3.41 8.34 -6.51
N ASP A 63 -3.09 8.76 -5.29
CA ASP A 63 -2.04 8.16 -4.46
C ASP A 63 -2.43 6.75 -4.03
N MET A 64 -3.64 6.55 -3.50
CA MET A 64 -4.16 5.21 -3.20
C MET A 64 -4.20 4.30 -4.43
N LEU A 65 -4.54 4.84 -5.62
CA LEU A 65 -4.52 4.09 -6.87
C LEU A 65 -3.10 3.72 -7.27
N ALA A 66 -2.16 4.66 -7.20
CA ALA A 66 -0.75 4.44 -7.53
C ALA A 66 -0.13 3.37 -6.61
N ASP A 67 -0.39 3.43 -5.31
CA ASP A 67 0.05 2.43 -4.33
C ASP A 67 -0.56 1.06 -4.61
N THR A 68 -1.85 1.00 -4.95
CA THR A 68 -2.53 -0.25 -5.30
C THR A 68 -1.93 -0.87 -6.55
N LEU A 69 -1.68 -0.08 -7.60
CA LEU A 69 -1.05 -0.54 -8.84
C LEU A 69 0.40 -0.98 -8.62
N GLY A 70 1.16 -0.25 -7.78
CA GLY A 70 2.51 -0.62 -7.37
C GLY A 70 2.55 -1.95 -6.60
N ALA A 71 1.59 -2.16 -5.69
CA ALA A 71 1.42 -3.41 -4.97
C ALA A 71 1.06 -4.57 -5.91
N LEU A 72 0.09 -4.39 -6.81
CA LEU A 72 -0.29 -5.38 -7.81
C LEU A 72 0.89 -5.76 -8.71
N THR A 73 1.61 -4.76 -9.22
CA THR A 73 2.81 -4.96 -10.06
C THR A 73 3.87 -5.77 -9.32
N SER A 74 4.14 -5.40 -8.06
CA SER A 74 5.09 -6.13 -7.20
C SER A 74 4.66 -7.58 -6.94
N LEU A 75 3.37 -7.83 -6.74
CA LEU A 75 2.83 -9.18 -6.54
C LEU A 75 2.90 -10.01 -7.83
N VAL A 76 2.66 -9.42 -9.00
CA VAL A 76 2.86 -10.09 -10.29
C VAL A 76 4.32 -10.49 -10.44
N VAL A 77 5.26 -9.57 -10.23
CA VAL A 77 6.70 -9.85 -10.27
C VAL A 77 7.09 -10.94 -9.26
N PHE A 78 6.53 -10.90 -8.06
CA PHE A 78 6.76 -11.92 -7.03
C PHE A 78 6.27 -13.31 -7.47
N ILE A 79 5.10 -13.40 -8.11
CA ILE A 79 4.56 -14.66 -8.64
C ILE A 79 5.44 -15.20 -9.78
N LEU A 80 5.96 -14.33 -10.65
CA LEU A 80 6.84 -14.73 -11.76
C LEU A 80 8.23 -15.17 -11.29
N THR A 81 8.81 -14.48 -10.32
CA THR A 81 10.18 -14.72 -9.85
C THR A 81 10.26 -15.80 -8.76
N ARG A 82 9.17 -16.02 -8.00
CA ARG A 82 9.03 -16.95 -6.86
C ARG A 82 10.25 -16.93 -5.92
N PRO A 83 10.63 -15.76 -5.37
CA PRO A 83 11.81 -15.66 -4.51
C PRO A 83 11.63 -16.48 -3.23
N ASP A 84 10.40 -16.72 -2.80
CA ASP A 84 10.03 -17.63 -1.70
C ASP A 84 10.54 -19.07 -1.87
N LYS A 85 10.77 -19.51 -3.10
CA LYS A 85 11.26 -20.86 -3.43
C LYS A 85 12.76 -20.92 -3.72
N ARG A 86 13.41 -19.78 -3.97
CA ARG A 86 14.81 -19.72 -4.46
C ARG A 86 15.88 -19.98 -3.38
N LEU A 87 15.54 -19.93 -2.10
CA LEU A 87 16.50 -20.15 -0.99
C LEU A 87 16.25 -21.47 -0.22
N LYS A 88 16.21 -22.59 -0.95
CA LYS A 88 16.35 -23.94 -0.37
C LYS A 88 17.69 -24.58 -0.78
N THR A 89 18.78 -23.85 -0.56
CA THR A 89 20.14 -24.40 -0.68
C THR A 89 20.83 -24.14 0.65
N GLY A 90 20.94 -25.20 1.45
CA GLY A 90 21.41 -25.19 2.83
C GLY A 90 20.83 -26.38 3.57
#